data_AF-A0A966QNZ9-F1
#
_entry.id   AF-A0A966QNZ9-F1
#
_cell.length_a   1.000
_cell.length_b   1.000
_cell.length_c   1.000
_cell.angle_alpha   90.00
_cell.angle_beta   90.00
_cell.angle_gamma   90.00
#
_symmetry.space_group_name_H-M   'P 1'
#
loop_
_entity.id
_entity.type
_entity.pdbx_description
1 polymer ?
#
loop_
_entity_poly.entity_id
_entity_poly.type
_entity_poly.pdbx_seq_one_letter_code
_entity_poly.pdbx_strand_id
1 'polypeptide(L)'
;MNVEGKLLVDVNPTVSLVPASNMKLVVAYAALKTLGADYTFKTSARATLDGSTVLGDLFIVGGGDPLLVTADYPSREFFPTFNQTRIEDLVDAIASRGITTITGSVVGDESRYDTERYSPNLGLGIRGTEVGPLGALMVSDGTLATSPIKPDQPALAAATEITRLLNERGIAVGGPPKIGAAAADVGEIASVVSQPLRNVIAEMLTNSDNNTAELLLKEIGFSANQSGTRESGIAAVNNVLMADGLTIDGFVMADGSGLDRSNRVTCRLLMEILGSDNGFGDIGNGLSVLGKVGTLRDVLMDSPAAGRMYAKTGTLTDVKTL
;
A
#
# COMPACT_ATOMS: atom_id res chain seq x y z
N MET A 1 -8.94 -22.79 15.11
CA MET A 1 -10.15 -23.61 15.36
C MET A 1 -10.15 -24.77 14.36
N ASN A 2 -10.95 -25.83 14.56
CA ASN A 2 -11.21 -26.80 13.49
C ASN A 2 -12.25 -26.23 12.50
N VAL A 3 -12.61 -27.02 11.48
CA VAL A 3 -13.63 -26.66 10.48
C VAL A 3 -15.05 -26.45 11.05
N GLU A 4 -15.27 -26.83 12.32
CA GLU A 4 -16.53 -26.65 13.05
C GLU A 4 -16.47 -25.46 14.01
N GLY A 5 -15.42 -24.63 13.96
CA GLY A 5 -15.24 -23.49 14.86
C GLY A 5 -14.78 -23.86 16.28
N LYS A 6 -14.43 -25.12 16.54
CA LYS A 6 -13.96 -25.57 17.87
C LYS A 6 -12.51 -25.13 18.12
N LEU A 7 -12.26 -24.49 19.26
CA LEU A 7 -10.91 -24.20 19.73
C LEU A 7 -10.15 -25.52 19.97
N LEU A 8 -8.97 -25.66 19.36
CA LEU A 8 -8.14 -26.87 19.47
C LEU A 8 -7.01 -26.71 20.47
N VAL A 9 -6.31 -25.57 20.40
CA VAL A 9 -5.17 -25.24 21.25
C VAL A 9 -5.26 -23.75 21.56
N ASP A 10 -4.96 -23.40 22.80
CA ASP A 10 -4.82 -22.03 23.24
C ASP A 10 -3.77 -21.96 24.35
N VAL A 11 -2.74 -21.12 24.15
CA VAL A 11 -1.65 -20.93 25.10
C VAL A 11 -1.39 -19.44 25.18
N ASN A 12 -1.66 -18.84 26.33
CA ASN A 12 -1.48 -17.40 26.58
C ASN A 12 -2.17 -16.50 25.52
N PRO A 13 -3.45 -16.76 25.16
CA PRO A 13 -4.14 -16.10 24.03
C PRO A 13 -4.19 -14.58 24.15
N THR A 14 -4.30 -14.10 25.38
CA THR A 14 -4.56 -12.72 25.76
C THR A 14 -3.27 -11.98 26.13
N VAL A 15 -2.12 -12.64 26.06
CA VAL A 15 -0.84 -11.96 26.29
C VAL A 15 -0.56 -11.06 25.10
N SER A 16 -0.33 -9.79 25.44
CA SER A 16 -0.02 -8.72 24.51
C SER A 16 1.45 -8.81 24.08
N LEU A 17 1.71 -9.05 22.79
CA LEU A 17 3.05 -9.29 22.24
C LEU A 17 3.31 -8.41 21.02
N VAL A 18 4.60 -8.22 20.68
CA VAL A 18 5.00 -7.56 19.43
C VAL A 18 4.59 -8.46 18.26
N PRO A 19 3.72 -8.01 17.34
CA PRO A 19 3.18 -8.88 16.29
C PRO A 19 4.12 -9.07 15.10
N ALA A 20 5.11 -8.18 14.93
CA ALA A 20 5.78 -7.98 13.65
C ALA A 20 4.74 -7.81 12.51
N SER A 21 5.02 -8.32 11.31
CA SER A 21 4.13 -8.20 10.14
C SER A 21 2.75 -8.85 10.27
N ASN A 22 2.41 -9.53 11.38
CA ASN A 22 1.04 -9.96 11.64
C ASN A 22 0.12 -8.77 11.96
N MET A 23 0.66 -7.57 12.22
CA MET A 23 -0.12 -6.32 12.28
C MET A 23 -0.89 -6.06 10.97
N LYS A 24 -0.37 -6.51 9.82
CA LYS A 24 -1.02 -6.36 8.52
C LYS A 24 -2.37 -7.06 8.43
N LEU A 25 -2.63 -8.07 9.27
CA LEU A 25 -3.97 -8.69 9.38
C LEU A 25 -5.00 -7.72 9.96
N VAL A 26 -4.58 -6.90 10.93
CA VAL A 26 -5.42 -5.85 11.52
C VAL A 26 -5.70 -4.76 10.49
N VAL A 27 -4.68 -4.32 9.75
CA VAL A 27 -4.84 -3.35 8.65
C VAL A 27 -5.77 -3.89 7.56
N ALA A 28 -5.57 -5.13 7.10
CA ALA A 28 -6.42 -5.75 6.09
C ALA A 28 -7.89 -5.82 6.54
N TYR A 29 -8.14 -6.25 7.78
CA TYR A 29 -9.47 -6.29 8.36
C TYR A 29 -10.13 -4.90 8.38
N ALA A 30 -9.43 -3.91 8.92
CA ALA A 30 -9.95 -2.55 9.03
C ALA A 30 -10.18 -1.90 7.65
N ALA A 31 -9.28 -2.15 6.69
CA ALA A 31 -9.42 -1.70 5.31
C ALA A 31 -10.68 -2.27 4.65
N LEU A 32 -10.91 -3.58 4.75
CA LEU A 32 -12.11 -4.21 4.18
C LEU A 32 -13.39 -3.67 4.80
N LYS A 33 -13.40 -3.41 6.10
CA LYS A 33 -14.57 -2.88 6.82
C LYS A 33 -14.85 -1.40 6.53
N THR A 34 -13.80 -0.62 6.28
CA THR A 34 -13.92 0.83 6.08
C THR A 34 -14.17 1.18 4.62
N LEU A 35 -13.46 0.54 3.69
CA LEU A 35 -13.49 0.86 2.26
C LEU A 35 -14.36 -0.12 1.44
N GLY A 36 -14.41 -1.39 1.84
CA GLY A 36 -15.02 -2.47 1.07
C GLY A 36 -14.07 -3.13 0.06
N ALA A 37 -14.28 -4.41 -0.22
CA ALA A 37 -13.38 -5.24 -1.05
C ALA A 37 -13.23 -4.77 -2.51
N ASP A 38 -14.21 -4.03 -3.03
CA ASP A 38 -14.24 -3.52 -4.40
C ASP A 38 -13.76 -2.06 -4.50
N TYR A 39 -13.31 -1.47 -3.39
CA TYR A 39 -12.70 -0.14 -3.42
C TYR A 39 -11.51 -0.11 -4.37
N THR A 40 -11.36 0.98 -5.12
CA THR A 40 -10.24 1.21 -6.02
C THR A 40 -9.64 2.58 -5.79
N PHE A 41 -8.32 2.66 -5.86
CA PHE A 41 -7.59 3.91 -5.90
C PHE A 41 -7.63 4.51 -7.31
N LYS A 42 -7.61 5.83 -7.41
CA LYS A 42 -7.60 6.55 -8.70
C LYS A 42 -6.46 7.55 -8.72
N THR A 43 -5.58 7.42 -9.72
CA THR A 43 -4.56 8.41 -10.02
C THR A 43 -4.98 9.17 -11.27
N SER A 44 -4.99 10.50 -11.21
CA SER A 44 -5.53 11.34 -12.29
C SER A 44 -4.52 12.34 -12.83
N ALA A 45 -4.60 12.59 -14.12
CA ALA A 45 -3.88 13.65 -14.81
C ALA A 45 -4.83 14.84 -15.01
N ARG A 46 -4.45 16.02 -14.53
CA ARG A 46 -5.26 17.24 -14.61
C ARG A 46 -4.46 18.35 -15.29
N ALA A 47 -5.08 19.03 -16.25
CA ALA A 47 -4.44 20.09 -17.02
C ALA A 47 -5.46 21.01 -17.70
N THR A 48 -5.01 22.20 -18.09
CA THR A 48 -5.71 23.07 -19.04
C THR A 48 -5.21 22.78 -20.46
N LEU A 49 -6.11 22.50 -21.39
CA LEU A 49 -5.76 22.12 -22.77
C LEU A 49 -6.04 23.26 -23.76
N ASP A 50 -5.15 23.40 -24.74
CA ASP A 50 -5.35 24.15 -25.99
C ASP A 50 -4.92 23.26 -27.17
N GLY A 51 -5.90 22.63 -27.83
CA GLY A 51 -5.65 21.63 -28.86
C GLY A 51 -4.79 20.46 -28.35
N SER A 52 -3.63 20.26 -28.98
CA SER A 52 -2.64 19.23 -28.60
C SER A 52 -1.66 19.67 -27.51
N THR A 53 -1.87 20.85 -26.90
CA THR A 53 -0.94 21.44 -25.93
C THR A 53 -1.58 21.51 -24.53
N VAL A 54 -0.83 21.09 -23.51
CA VAL A 54 -1.12 21.45 -22.11
C VAL A 54 -0.54 22.84 -21.85
N LEU A 55 -1.41 23.78 -21.48
CA LEU A 55 -1.04 25.14 -21.10
C LEU A 55 -0.57 25.15 -19.64
N GLY A 56 0.73 25.39 -19.45
CA GLY A 56 1.37 25.37 -18.14
C GLY A 56 1.67 23.95 -17.67
N ASP A 57 1.34 23.65 -16.43
CA ASP A 57 1.72 22.42 -15.75
C ASP A 57 0.71 21.28 -15.99
N LEU A 58 1.22 20.05 -16.09
CA LEU A 58 0.43 18.81 -16.00
C LEU A 58 0.50 18.31 -14.57
N PHE A 59 -0.63 18.28 -13.87
CA PHE A 59 -0.71 17.76 -12.51
C PHE A 59 -1.05 16.27 -12.51
N ILE A 60 -0.29 15.48 -11.77
CA ILE A 60 -0.59 14.07 -11.50
C ILE A 60 -1.04 13.98 -10.04
N VAL A 61 -2.33 13.77 -9.83
CA VAL A 61 -2.94 13.69 -8.50
C VAL A 61 -2.99 12.24 -8.07
N GLY A 62 -2.18 11.90 -7.06
CA GLY A 62 -2.09 10.57 -6.48
C GLY A 62 -3.30 10.24 -5.61
N GLY A 63 -3.93 9.10 -5.91
CA GLY A 63 -5.03 8.57 -5.13
C GLY A 63 -4.62 7.77 -3.90
N GLY A 64 -3.32 7.56 -3.68
CA GLY A 64 -2.79 6.68 -2.63
C GLY A 64 -2.66 5.21 -3.02
N ASP A 65 -2.69 4.90 -4.32
CA ASP A 65 -2.49 3.54 -4.83
C ASP A 65 -1.08 3.03 -4.44
N PRO A 66 -0.96 2.01 -3.58
CA PRO A 66 0.34 1.52 -3.16
C PRO A 66 1.00 0.62 -4.22
N LEU A 67 0.24 0.12 -5.19
CA LEU A 67 0.72 -0.79 -6.25
C LEU A 67 0.84 -0.09 -7.61
N LEU A 68 0.94 1.23 -7.61
CA LEU A 68 1.23 2.01 -8.80
C LEU A 68 2.70 1.84 -9.17
N VAL A 69 2.99 1.15 -10.27
CA VAL A 69 4.35 0.78 -10.65
C VAL A 69 4.60 0.97 -12.14
N THR A 70 5.87 1.08 -12.50
CA THR A 70 6.36 0.94 -13.88
C THR A 70 6.43 -0.53 -14.26
N ALA A 71 6.27 -0.83 -15.56
CA ALA A 71 6.21 -2.21 -16.06
C ALA A 71 7.45 -3.06 -15.75
N ASP A 72 8.62 -2.42 -15.59
CA ASP A 72 9.89 -3.06 -15.28
C ASP A 72 10.12 -3.28 -13.77
N TYR A 73 9.34 -2.64 -12.89
CA TYR A 73 9.55 -2.68 -11.44
C TYR A 73 9.46 -4.08 -10.82
N PRO A 74 8.42 -4.90 -11.08
CA PRO A 74 8.29 -6.21 -10.43
C PRO A 74 9.48 -7.14 -10.66
N SER A 75 10.13 -7.02 -11.83
CA SER A 75 11.28 -7.85 -12.17
C SER A 75 12.53 -7.55 -11.34
N ARG A 76 12.56 -6.40 -10.65
CA ARG A 76 13.68 -5.95 -9.80
C ARG A 76 13.50 -6.34 -8.34
N GLU A 77 12.32 -6.86 -7.97
CA GLU A 77 12.00 -7.19 -6.59
C GLU A 77 12.28 -8.65 -6.25
N PHE A 78 12.62 -8.90 -4.98
CA PHE A 78 12.79 -10.27 -4.48
C PHE A 78 11.46 -11.03 -4.37
N PHE A 79 10.41 -10.30 -4.00
CA PHE A 79 9.02 -10.71 -4.11
C PHE A 79 8.36 -9.79 -5.14
N PRO A 80 8.25 -10.21 -6.41
CA PRO A 80 7.65 -9.38 -7.45
C PRO A 80 6.25 -8.91 -7.07
N THR A 81 6.02 -7.61 -7.18
CA THR A 81 4.67 -7.03 -7.12
C THR A 81 3.77 -7.75 -8.11
N PHE A 82 2.60 -8.18 -7.64
CA PHE A 82 1.51 -8.69 -8.46
C PHE A 82 0.25 -7.87 -8.19
N ASN A 83 -0.77 -8.00 -9.03
CA ASN A 83 -1.97 -7.13 -8.98
C ASN A 83 -1.66 -5.63 -9.11
N GLN A 84 -0.65 -5.30 -9.89
CA GLN A 84 -0.18 -3.94 -10.06
C GLN A 84 -1.13 -3.04 -10.86
N THR A 85 -1.02 -1.74 -10.61
CA THR A 85 -1.54 -0.68 -11.47
C THR A 85 -0.38 -0.12 -12.30
N ARG A 86 -0.49 -0.17 -13.62
CA ARG A 86 0.61 0.28 -14.49
C ARG A 86 0.52 1.78 -14.71
N ILE A 87 1.54 2.52 -14.33
CA ILE A 87 1.59 3.97 -14.58
C ILE A 87 1.61 4.27 -16.08
N GLU A 88 2.15 3.36 -16.91
CA GLU A 88 2.11 3.50 -18.36
C GLU A 88 0.70 3.65 -18.91
N ASP A 89 -0.30 3.01 -18.31
CA ASP A 89 -1.69 3.10 -18.77
C ASP A 89 -2.23 4.54 -18.64
N LEU A 90 -1.82 5.27 -17.59
CA LEU A 90 -2.13 6.70 -17.46
C LEU A 90 -1.42 7.53 -18.53
N VAL A 91 -0.14 7.26 -18.78
CA VAL A 91 0.64 8.01 -19.77
C VAL A 91 0.15 7.73 -21.20
N ASP A 92 -0.24 6.49 -21.49
CA ASP A 92 -0.87 6.09 -22.75
C ASP A 92 -2.24 6.77 -22.91
N ALA A 93 -3.03 6.88 -21.83
CA ALA A 93 -4.29 7.61 -21.86
C ALA A 93 -4.08 9.10 -22.15
N ILE A 94 -3.05 9.74 -21.59
CA ILE A 94 -2.68 11.13 -21.92
C ILE A 94 -2.30 11.23 -23.41
N ALA A 95 -1.44 10.35 -23.91
CA ALA A 95 -0.99 10.35 -25.30
C ALA A 95 -2.14 10.12 -26.29
N SER A 96 -3.10 9.26 -25.95
CA SER A 96 -4.27 8.96 -26.77
C SER A 96 -5.17 10.17 -27.03
N ARG A 97 -5.04 11.24 -26.24
CA ARG A 97 -5.73 12.52 -26.46
C ARG A 97 -5.08 13.39 -27.54
N GLY A 98 -4.00 12.93 -28.17
CA GLY A 98 -3.25 13.68 -29.16
C GLY A 98 -2.42 14.81 -28.56
N ILE A 99 -2.14 14.77 -27.25
CA ILE A 99 -1.25 15.74 -26.59
C ILE A 99 0.17 15.49 -27.09
N THR A 100 0.84 16.56 -27.53
CA THR A 100 2.23 16.52 -28.04
C THR A 100 3.18 17.36 -27.21
N THR A 101 2.66 18.33 -26.46
CA THR A 101 3.47 19.31 -25.73
C THR A 101 2.85 19.67 -24.39
N ILE A 102 3.67 19.77 -23.36
CA ILE A 102 3.37 20.37 -22.06
C ILE A 102 4.31 21.56 -21.89
N THR A 103 3.77 22.79 -21.87
CA THR A 103 4.63 23.99 -21.87
C THR A 103 5.33 24.22 -20.53
N GLY A 104 4.80 23.66 -19.45
CA GLY A 104 5.36 23.69 -18.10
C GLY A 104 5.93 22.35 -17.66
N SER A 105 5.71 22.01 -16.39
CA SER A 105 6.28 20.84 -15.71
C SER A 105 5.24 19.73 -15.53
N VAL A 106 5.72 18.51 -15.31
CA VAL A 106 4.90 17.50 -14.62
C VAL A 106 4.98 17.77 -13.11
N VAL A 107 3.82 17.88 -12.46
CA VAL A 107 3.69 18.22 -11.05
C VAL A 107 3.06 17.07 -10.30
N GLY A 108 3.79 16.47 -9.36
CA GLY A 108 3.25 15.45 -8.47
C GLY A 108 2.43 16.08 -7.35
N ASP A 109 1.14 15.77 -7.30
CA ASP A 109 0.23 16.15 -6.23
C ASP A 109 -0.04 14.96 -5.32
N GLU A 110 0.46 15.05 -4.09
CA GLU A 110 0.32 14.04 -3.03
C GLU A 110 -0.51 14.55 -1.84
N SER A 111 -1.28 15.62 -2.03
CA SER A 111 -2.02 16.31 -0.96
C SER A 111 -3.11 15.48 -0.26
N ARG A 112 -3.44 14.29 -0.79
CA ARG A 112 -4.38 13.36 -0.18
C ARG A 112 -3.92 12.90 1.21
N TYR A 113 -2.62 12.69 1.39
CA TYR A 113 -2.02 12.26 2.65
C TYR A 113 -1.12 13.37 3.21
N ASP A 114 -0.80 13.26 4.51
CA ASP A 114 0.23 14.11 5.09
C ASP A 114 1.63 13.83 4.50
N THR A 115 2.59 14.65 4.92
CA THR A 115 4.00 14.53 4.53
C THR A 115 4.82 13.72 5.53
N GLU A 116 4.19 12.97 6.44
CA GLU A 116 4.89 12.02 7.31
C GLU A 116 5.39 10.84 6.47
N ARG A 117 6.69 10.88 6.11
CA ARG A 117 7.31 9.88 5.22
C ARG A 117 7.52 8.52 5.88
N TYR A 118 7.58 8.49 7.21
CA TYR A 118 7.88 7.31 8.01
C TYR A 118 7.27 7.48 9.40
N SER A 119 6.89 6.37 10.05
CA SER A 119 6.55 6.41 11.48
C SER A 119 7.71 7.02 12.31
N PRO A 120 7.43 7.93 13.25
CA PRO A 120 8.42 8.69 14.00
C PRO A 120 9.23 7.86 14.99
N ASN A 121 8.88 6.60 15.21
CA ASN A 121 9.59 5.69 16.12
C ASN A 121 10.58 4.74 15.40
N LEU A 122 10.52 4.65 14.06
CA LEU A 122 11.39 3.72 13.33
C LEU A 122 12.85 4.20 13.35
N GLY A 123 13.82 3.31 13.48
CA GLY A 123 15.24 3.68 13.40
C GLY A 123 15.68 3.97 11.95
N LEU A 124 16.78 4.71 11.77
CA LEU A 124 17.35 5.03 10.45
C LEU A 124 17.71 3.78 9.62
N GLY A 125 18.03 2.65 10.25
CA GLY A 125 18.32 1.40 9.55
C GLY A 125 17.09 0.65 9.03
N ILE A 126 15.88 1.11 9.40
CA ILE A 126 14.58 0.55 8.97
C ILE A 126 13.86 1.55 8.06
N ARG A 127 13.91 2.85 8.37
CA ARG A 127 13.39 3.90 7.50
C ARG A 127 14.18 3.96 6.20
N GLY A 128 13.50 3.83 5.07
CA GLY A 128 14.09 3.94 3.73
C GLY A 128 14.67 2.63 3.19
N THR A 129 14.79 1.59 4.02
CA THR A 129 15.19 0.24 3.60
C THR A 129 13.99 -0.70 3.59
N GLU A 130 13.22 -0.72 4.67
CA GLU A 130 12.08 -1.63 4.85
C GLU A 130 10.74 -0.96 4.53
N VAL A 131 10.66 0.37 4.66
CA VAL A 131 9.42 1.14 4.48
C VAL A 131 9.73 2.60 4.18
N GLY A 132 8.84 3.23 3.42
CA GLY A 132 8.88 4.63 3.00
C GLY A 132 10.09 4.98 2.13
N PRO A 133 10.29 6.27 1.80
CA PRO A 133 9.40 7.40 2.07
C PRO A 133 7.98 7.22 1.53
N LEU A 134 6.97 7.48 2.36
CA LEU A 134 5.56 7.35 2.01
C LEU A 134 5.01 8.64 1.38
N GLY A 135 4.08 8.52 0.44
CA GLY A 135 3.32 9.64 -0.14
C GLY A 135 2.11 9.14 -0.91
N ALA A 136 1.10 10.00 -1.09
CA ALA A 136 -0.12 9.62 -1.83
C ALA A 136 0.10 9.44 -3.33
N LEU A 137 1.20 9.98 -3.87
CA LEU A 137 1.71 9.69 -5.19
C LEU A 137 3.08 9.02 -5.04
N MET A 138 3.10 7.70 -5.15
CA MET A 138 4.31 6.90 -5.09
C MET A 138 4.27 5.92 -6.27
N VAL A 139 5.28 5.97 -7.13
CA VAL A 139 5.43 5.05 -8.26
C VAL A 139 6.58 4.12 -7.96
N SER A 140 6.41 2.81 -8.18
CA SER A 140 7.48 1.82 -8.03
C SER A 140 8.15 1.91 -6.66
N ASP A 141 7.32 2.01 -5.62
CA ASP A 141 7.77 2.08 -4.23
C ASP A 141 8.63 3.32 -3.89
N GLY A 142 8.49 4.35 -4.73
CA GLY A 142 9.26 5.59 -4.69
C GLY A 142 10.61 5.49 -5.37
N THR A 143 10.97 4.36 -5.98
CA THR A 143 12.25 4.21 -6.71
C THR A 143 12.19 4.85 -8.09
N LEU A 144 13.37 5.16 -8.63
CA LEU A 144 13.53 5.58 -10.02
C LEU A 144 14.05 4.39 -10.85
N ALA A 145 13.72 4.34 -12.14
CA ALA A 145 14.23 3.29 -13.02
C ALA A 145 15.77 3.27 -13.08
N THR A 146 16.41 4.41 -12.80
CA THR A 146 17.86 4.60 -12.80
C THR A 146 18.54 4.39 -11.44
N SER A 147 17.76 4.23 -10.36
CA SER A 147 18.30 4.14 -9.01
C SER A 147 17.42 3.28 -8.11
N PRO A 148 17.98 2.21 -7.50
CA PRO A 148 17.25 1.42 -6.51
C PRO A 148 17.12 2.15 -5.16
N ILE A 149 17.83 3.27 -4.96
CA ILE A 149 17.75 4.07 -3.74
C ILE A 149 16.50 4.94 -3.81
N LYS A 150 15.60 4.80 -2.83
CA LYS A 150 14.37 5.59 -2.69
C LYS A 150 14.72 7.05 -2.36
N PRO A 151 14.37 8.04 -3.21
CA PRO A 151 14.52 9.45 -2.88
C PRO A 151 13.53 9.88 -1.80
N ASP A 152 13.90 10.86 -0.97
CA ASP A 152 13.08 11.37 0.16
C ASP A 152 11.69 11.90 -0.22
N GLN A 153 11.49 12.22 -1.50
CA GLN A 153 10.29 12.86 -2.04
C GLN A 153 9.63 11.95 -3.11
N PRO A 154 8.71 11.05 -2.71
CA PRO A 154 8.13 10.05 -3.61
C PRO A 154 7.29 10.69 -4.73
N ALA A 155 6.58 11.78 -4.47
CA ALA A 155 5.81 12.49 -5.51
C ALA A 155 6.71 13.15 -6.56
N LEU A 156 7.90 13.63 -6.17
CA LEU A 156 8.89 14.15 -7.11
C LEU A 156 9.49 13.01 -7.96
N ALA A 157 9.77 11.86 -7.34
CA ALA A 157 10.23 10.68 -8.05
C ALA A 157 9.18 10.20 -9.08
N ALA A 158 7.91 10.14 -8.69
CA ALA A 158 6.80 9.83 -9.58
C ALA A 158 6.69 10.84 -10.75
N ALA A 159 6.75 12.14 -10.47
CA ALA A 159 6.75 13.16 -11.52
C ALA A 159 7.94 13.01 -12.49
N THR A 160 9.09 12.57 -11.98
CA THR A 160 10.30 12.29 -12.79
C THR A 160 10.08 11.10 -13.72
N GLU A 161 9.58 9.98 -13.21
CA GLU A 161 9.28 8.79 -14.04
C GLU A 161 8.19 9.07 -15.07
N ILE A 162 7.14 9.80 -14.70
CA ILE A 162 6.07 10.17 -15.64
C ILE A 162 6.61 11.11 -16.73
N THR A 163 7.49 12.06 -16.38
CA THR A 163 8.18 12.91 -17.37
C THR A 163 8.99 12.05 -18.35
N ARG A 164 9.74 11.06 -17.87
CA ARG A 164 10.47 10.11 -18.72
C ARG A 164 9.52 9.36 -19.66
N LEU A 165 8.44 8.77 -19.12
CA LEU A 165 7.47 8.00 -19.88
C LEU A 165 6.71 8.84 -20.93
N LEU A 166 6.42 10.11 -20.64
CA LEU A 166 5.83 11.06 -21.58
C LEU A 166 6.79 11.35 -22.75
N ASN A 167 8.07 11.62 -22.44
CA ASN A 167 9.09 11.85 -23.46
C ASN A 167 9.30 10.62 -24.36
N GLU A 168 9.23 9.41 -23.81
CA GLU A 168 9.29 8.16 -24.58
C GLU A 168 8.13 7.99 -25.57
N ARG A 169 6.98 8.63 -25.29
CA ARG A 169 5.83 8.70 -26.19
C ARG A 169 5.85 9.93 -27.11
N GLY A 170 6.96 10.66 -27.14
CA GLY A 170 7.13 11.84 -27.99
C GLY A 170 6.41 13.09 -27.49
N ILE A 171 5.99 13.13 -26.22
CA ILE A 171 5.35 14.31 -25.62
C ILE A 171 6.44 15.17 -24.98
N ALA A 172 6.67 16.36 -25.52
CA ALA A 172 7.69 17.27 -25.02
C ALA A 172 7.24 17.97 -23.73
N VAL A 173 8.05 17.91 -22.67
CA VAL A 173 7.82 18.61 -21.39
C VAL A 173 8.81 19.78 -21.26
N GLY A 174 8.29 21.01 -21.09
CA GLY A 174 9.09 22.24 -21.11
C GLY A 174 9.85 22.53 -19.80
N GLY A 175 9.36 22.06 -18.66
CA GLY A 175 9.92 22.33 -17.33
C GLY A 175 10.38 21.07 -16.59
N PRO A 176 11.23 21.21 -15.55
CA PRO A 176 11.66 20.09 -14.71
C PRO A 176 10.51 19.58 -13.83
N PRO A 177 10.47 18.28 -13.49
CA PRO A 177 9.47 17.74 -12.58
C PRO A 177 9.52 18.43 -11.20
N LYS A 178 8.35 18.61 -10.57
CA LYS A 178 8.23 19.25 -9.24
C LYS A 178 7.03 18.70 -8.45
N ILE A 179 6.90 19.13 -7.19
CA ILE A 179 5.75 18.81 -6.32
C ILE A 179 4.85 20.04 -6.20
N GLY A 180 3.54 19.83 -6.16
CA GLY A 180 2.56 20.87 -5.93
C GLY A 180 1.13 20.33 -6.01
N ALA A 181 0.18 21.05 -5.43
CA ALA A 181 -1.23 20.67 -5.48
C ALA A 181 -1.90 21.24 -6.74
N ALA A 182 -2.76 20.44 -7.37
CA ALA A 182 -3.62 20.90 -8.45
C ALA A 182 -4.67 21.87 -7.91
N ALA A 183 -4.87 23.01 -8.58
CA ALA A 183 -6.01 23.87 -8.27
C ALA A 183 -7.33 23.16 -8.63
N ALA A 184 -8.38 23.44 -7.86
CA ALA A 184 -9.65 22.71 -7.96
C ALA A 184 -10.34 22.86 -9.33
N ASP A 185 -10.08 23.96 -10.03
CA ASP A 185 -10.62 24.33 -11.34
C ASP A 185 -9.86 23.69 -12.53
N VAL A 186 -8.70 23.06 -12.28
CA VAL A 186 -7.97 22.32 -13.32
C VAL A 186 -8.70 21.02 -13.67
N GLY A 187 -9.14 20.88 -14.92
CA GLY A 187 -9.92 19.73 -15.38
C GLY A 187 -9.11 18.43 -15.43
N GLU A 188 -9.75 17.29 -15.13
CA GLU A 188 -9.18 15.97 -15.39
C GLU A 188 -9.17 15.67 -16.90
N ILE A 189 -8.02 15.23 -17.40
CA ILE A 189 -7.82 14.87 -18.80
C ILE A 189 -7.65 13.36 -19.00
N ALA A 190 -7.13 12.64 -18.02
CA ALA A 190 -6.98 11.18 -18.04
C ALA A 190 -6.91 10.65 -16.61
N SER A 191 -7.15 9.35 -16.43
CA SER A 191 -6.96 8.68 -15.14
C SER A 191 -6.67 7.19 -15.33
N VAL A 192 -6.08 6.60 -14.30
CA VAL A 192 -5.92 5.15 -14.15
C VAL A 192 -6.51 4.75 -12.80
N VAL A 193 -7.14 3.57 -12.77
CA VAL A 193 -7.81 3.01 -11.59
C VAL A 193 -7.08 1.73 -11.20
N SER A 194 -6.88 1.53 -9.90
CA SER A 194 -6.17 0.38 -9.38
C SER A 194 -6.94 -0.93 -9.51
N GLN A 195 -6.26 -2.04 -9.24
CA GLN A 195 -6.96 -3.27 -8.87
C GLN A 195 -7.85 -3.04 -7.63
N PRO A 196 -8.94 -3.82 -7.46
CA PRO A 196 -9.81 -3.71 -6.28
C PRO A 196 -9.04 -4.03 -4.99
N LEU A 197 -9.49 -3.48 -3.86
CA LEU A 197 -8.81 -3.56 -2.57
C LEU A 197 -8.51 -5.01 -2.14
N ARG A 198 -9.36 -5.98 -2.46
CA ARG A 198 -9.08 -7.41 -2.23
C ARG A 198 -7.74 -7.87 -2.84
N ASN A 199 -7.40 -7.35 -4.01
CA ASN A 199 -6.17 -7.69 -4.74
C ASN A 199 -4.96 -6.96 -4.15
N VAL A 200 -5.16 -5.73 -3.67
CA VAL A 200 -4.14 -4.96 -2.94
C VAL A 200 -3.82 -5.63 -1.60
N ILE A 201 -4.83 -6.10 -0.87
CA ILE A 201 -4.66 -6.88 0.36
C ILE A 201 -3.96 -8.20 0.07
N ALA A 202 -4.29 -8.88 -1.02
CA ALA A 202 -3.63 -10.12 -1.40
C ALA A 202 -2.12 -9.92 -1.62
N GLU A 203 -1.72 -8.85 -2.32
CA GLU A 203 -0.32 -8.45 -2.47
C GLU A 203 0.32 -8.24 -1.09
N MET A 204 -0.25 -7.35 -0.28
CA MET A 204 0.27 -6.96 1.03
C MET A 204 0.51 -8.17 1.94
N LEU A 205 -0.44 -9.09 2.00
CA LEU A 205 -0.38 -10.24 2.89
C LEU A 205 0.55 -11.33 2.35
N THR A 206 0.59 -11.53 1.03
CA THR A 206 1.43 -12.56 0.39
C THR A 206 2.91 -12.17 0.43
N ASN A 207 3.24 -10.96 0.00
CA ASN A 207 4.63 -10.49 -0.07
C ASN A 207 5.09 -9.81 1.22
N SER A 208 4.16 -9.54 2.15
CA SER A 208 4.42 -8.82 3.39
C SER A 208 4.84 -7.36 3.17
N ASP A 209 4.27 -6.70 2.16
CA ASP A 209 4.63 -5.33 1.79
C ASP A 209 4.30 -4.32 2.91
N ASN A 210 5.34 -3.66 3.41
CA ASN A 210 5.24 -2.63 4.44
C ASN A 210 4.67 -1.32 3.89
N ASN A 211 5.03 -0.93 2.66
CA ASN A 211 4.56 0.30 2.04
C ASN A 211 3.05 0.25 1.82
N THR A 212 2.54 -0.85 1.27
CA THR A 212 1.08 -1.07 1.16
C THR A 212 0.39 -0.98 2.52
N ALA A 213 0.95 -1.59 3.57
CA ALA A 213 0.33 -1.56 4.90
C ALA A 213 0.24 -0.13 5.50
N GLU A 214 1.29 0.68 5.36
CA GLU A 214 1.26 2.06 5.86
C GLU A 214 0.35 2.97 5.03
N LEU A 215 0.33 2.81 3.70
CA LEU A 215 -0.55 3.59 2.83
C LEU A 215 -2.02 3.22 3.04
N LEU A 216 -2.34 1.94 3.20
CA LEU A 216 -3.69 1.51 3.59
C LEU A 216 -4.10 2.08 4.94
N LEU A 217 -3.19 2.16 5.92
CA LEU A 217 -3.49 2.79 7.20
C LEU A 217 -3.89 4.27 7.04
N LYS A 218 -3.14 5.04 6.24
CA LYS A 218 -3.50 6.43 5.93
C LYS A 218 -4.80 6.53 5.15
N GLU A 219 -5.05 5.60 4.23
CA GLU A 219 -6.29 5.56 3.45
C GLU A 219 -7.51 5.27 4.33
N ILE A 220 -7.40 4.34 5.30
CA ILE A 220 -8.45 4.08 6.29
C ILE A 220 -8.79 5.38 7.03
N GLY A 221 -7.77 6.13 7.47
CA GLY A 221 -7.95 7.43 8.13
C GLY A 221 -8.59 8.48 7.21
N PHE A 222 -8.17 8.54 5.95
CA PHE A 222 -8.74 9.46 4.96
C PHE A 222 -10.21 9.13 4.68
N SER A 223 -10.54 7.86 4.45
CA SER A 223 -11.91 7.43 4.16
C SER A 223 -12.85 7.65 5.34
N ALA A 224 -12.40 7.35 6.57
CA ALA A 224 -13.22 7.51 7.77
C ALA A 224 -13.38 8.98 8.20
N ASN A 225 -12.31 9.78 8.11
CA ASN A 225 -12.23 11.08 8.78
C ASN A 225 -11.83 12.25 7.87
N GLN A 226 -11.66 12.03 6.57
CA GLN A 226 -11.09 13.00 5.61
C GLN A 226 -9.70 13.52 6.03
N SER A 227 -8.94 12.67 6.75
CA SER A 227 -7.60 12.98 7.24
C SER A 227 -6.66 11.81 6.98
N GLY A 228 -5.83 11.94 5.95
CA GLY A 228 -4.87 10.94 5.50
C GLY A 228 -3.58 10.90 6.30
N THR A 229 -3.70 10.72 7.61
CA THR A 229 -2.56 10.64 8.55
C THR A 229 -2.48 9.28 9.21
N ARG A 230 -1.29 8.93 9.71
CA ARG A 230 -1.10 7.69 10.48
C ARG A 230 -1.99 7.66 11.72
N GLU A 231 -2.06 8.75 12.48
CA GLU A 231 -2.90 8.86 13.68
C GLU A 231 -4.39 8.70 13.37
N SER A 232 -4.87 9.33 12.30
CA SER A 232 -6.26 9.20 11.85
C SER A 232 -6.56 7.75 11.47
N GLY A 233 -5.62 7.09 10.77
CA GLY A 233 -5.69 5.67 10.46
C GLY A 233 -5.78 4.79 11.70
N ILE A 234 -4.89 5.00 12.68
CA ILE A 234 -4.90 4.23 13.94
C ILE A 234 -6.23 4.42 14.70
N ALA A 235 -6.73 5.66 14.77
CA ALA A 235 -8.01 5.94 15.42
C ALA A 235 -9.17 5.21 14.72
N ALA A 236 -9.20 5.24 13.38
CA ALA A 236 -10.21 4.55 12.59
C ALA A 236 -10.12 3.02 12.72
N VAL A 237 -8.91 2.44 12.74
CA VAL A 237 -8.71 1.00 13.01
C VAL A 237 -9.29 0.62 14.37
N ASN A 238 -8.95 1.36 15.44
CA ASN A 238 -9.50 1.09 16.77
C ASN A 238 -11.04 1.15 16.78
N ASN A 239 -11.62 2.14 16.12
CA ASN A 239 -13.08 2.28 16.02
C ASN A 239 -13.72 1.09 15.31
N VAL A 240 -13.12 0.59 14.22
CA VAL A 240 -13.62 -0.60 13.52
C VAL A 240 -13.57 -1.83 14.42
N LEU A 241 -12.43 -2.10 15.08
CA LEU A 241 -12.29 -3.27 15.93
C LEU A 241 -13.28 -3.24 17.12
N MET A 242 -13.49 -2.05 17.71
CA MET A 242 -14.48 -1.86 18.78
C MET A 242 -15.92 -2.02 18.29
N ALA A 243 -16.27 -1.44 17.13
CA ALA A 243 -17.62 -1.49 16.58
C ALA A 243 -18.02 -2.92 16.21
N ASP A 244 -17.07 -3.72 15.74
CA ASP A 244 -17.27 -5.14 15.42
C ASP A 244 -17.19 -6.06 16.66
N GLY A 245 -16.98 -5.50 17.86
CA GLY A 245 -17.00 -6.23 19.12
C GLY A 245 -15.81 -7.18 19.33
N LEU A 246 -14.67 -6.91 18.69
CA LEU A 246 -13.47 -7.74 18.83
C LEU A 246 -12.78 -7.52 20.18
N THR A 247 -12.05 -8.54 20.65
CA THR A 247 -11.35 -8.50 21.93
C THR A 247 -10.03 -7.74 21.79
N ILE A 248 -10.07 -6.41 22.02
CA ILE A 248 -8.91 -5.52 21.84
C ILE A 248 -8.14 -5.19 23.14
N ASP A 249 -8.45 -5.86 24.26
CA ASP A 249 -7.67 -5.69 25.49
C ASP A 249 -6.17 -5.97 25.24
N GLY A 250 -5.33 -4.98 25.54
CA GLY A 250 -3.88 -5.06 25.31
C GLY A 250 -3.44 -4.85 23.86
N PHE A 251 -4.34 -4.43 22.96
CA PHE A 251 -4.00 -3.98 21.61
C PHE A 251 -3.37 -2.58 21.65
N VAL A 252 -2.26 -2.41 20.94
CA VAL A 252 -1.58 -1.11 20.73
C VAL A 252 -1.12 -1.08 19.28
N MET A 253 -1.45 -0.02 18.56
CA MET A 253 -1.01 0.20 17.19
C MET A 253 -0.24 1.51 17.11
N ALA A 254 0.95 1.43 16.54
CA ALA A 254 1.83 2.56 16.30
C ALA A 254 2.12 2.76 14.80
N ASP A 255 2.09 1.68 14.01
CA ASP A 255 2.19 1.68 12.56
C ASP A 255 1.36 0.55 11.93
N GLY A 256 1.20 0.55 10.60
CA GLY A 256 0.41 -0.45 9.88
C GLY A 256 1.19 -1.72 9.54
N SER A 257 2.49 -1.57 9.29
CA SER A 257 3.36 -2.65 8.84
C SER A 257 3.74 -3.63 9.94
N GLY A 258 3.72 -3.21 11.20
CA GLY A 258 4.19 -3.97 12.35
C GLY A 258 5.70 -3.85 12.60
N LEU A 259 6.39 -2.92 11.94
CA LEU A 259 7.83 -2.67 12.11
C LEU A 259 8.12 -1.99 13.46
N ASP A 260 7.21 -1.13 13.92
CA ASP A 260 7.32 -0.47 15.21
C ASP A 260 7.18 -1.48 16.36
N ARG A 261 8.23 -1.57 17.19
CA ARG A 261 8.28 -2.51 18.33
C ARG A 261 7.36 -2.12 19.48
N SER A 262 6.73 -0.94 19.44
CA SER A 262 5.68 -0.55 20.39
C SER A 262 4.31 -1.17 20.06
N ASN A 263 4.12 -1.68 18.84
CA ASN A 263 2.92 -2.43 18.47
C ASN A 263 2.69 -3.61 19.42
N ARG A 264 1.43 -3.83 19.75
CA ARG A 264 0.97 -4.95 20.57
C ARG A 264 -0.31 -5.55 20.02
N VAL A 265 -0.33 -6.86 19.88
CA VAL A 265 -1.52 -7.62 19.48
C VAL A 265 -1.57 -8.90 20.28
N THR A 266 -2.77 -9.38 20.60
CA THR A 266 -2.98 -10.68 21.25
C THR A 266 -3.26 -11.76 20.21
N CYS A 267 -2.92 -13.01 20.51
CA CYS A 267 -3.30 -14.13 19.63
C CYS A 267 -4.82 -14.22 19.46
N ARG A 268 -5.58 -13.90 20.52
CA ARG A 268 -7.04 -13.85 20.49
C ARG A 268 -7.57 -12.93 19.39
N LEU A 269 -7.10 -11.69 19.32
CA LEU A 269 -7.53 -10.72 18.31
C LEU A 269 -7.18 -11.20 16.89
N LEU A 270 -5.97 -11.73 16.67
CA LEU A 270 -5.58 -12.27 15.36
C LEU A 270 -6.47 -13.44 14.93
N MET A 271 -6.80 -14.34 15.87
CA MET A 271 -7.68 -15.48 15.58
C MET A 271 -9.13 -15.07 15.31
N GLU A 272 -9.63 -14.03 16.00
CA GLU A 272 -10.95 -13.45 15.70
C GLU A 272 -10.99 -12.84 14.29
N ILE A 273 -9.94 -12.09 13.90
CA ILE A 273 -9.81 -11.53 12.55
C ILE A 273 -9.75 -12.63 11.49
N LEU A 274 -8.89 -13.63 11.66
CA LEU A 274 -8.77 -14.75 10.71
C LEU A 274 -10.04 -15.61 10.65
N GLY A 275 -10.83 -15.65 11.72
CA GLY A 275 -12.10 -16.37 11.75
C GLY A 275 -13.28 -15.60 11.17
N SER A 276 -13.14 -14.29 10.92
CA SER A 276 -14.26 -13.41 10.57
C SER A 276 -14.96 -13.74 9.24
N ASP A 277 -14.28 -14.42 8.33
CA ASP A 277 -14.77 -14.86 7.02
C ASP A 277 -14.68 -16.39 6.84
N ASN A 278 -14.71 -17.13 7.95
CA ASN A 278 -14.43 -18.57 8.02
C ASN A 278 -13.00 -18.97 7.57
N GLY A 279 -12.09 -18.01 7.41
CA GLY A 279 -10.70 -18.21 7.01
C GLY A 279 -10.47 -18.32 5.50
N PHE A 280 -11.51 -18.12 4.68
CA PHE A 280 -11.47 -18.30 3.22
C PHE A 280 -11.92 -17.07 2.43
N GLY A 281 -12.17 -15.93 3.09
CA GLY A 281 -12.46 -14.67 2.42
C GLY A 281 -11.20 -13.94 1.98
N ASP A 282 -11.30 -12.63 1.74
CA ASP A 282 -10.23 -11.84 1.12
C ASP A 282 -8.92 -11.86 1.94
N ILE A 283 -8.99 -11.91 3.28
CA ILE A 283 -7.79 -12.02 4.14
C ILE A 283 -7.14 -13.39 3.97
N GLY A 284 -7.92 -14.47 4.10
CA GLY A 284 -7.43 -15.85 3.98
C GLY A 284 -6.80 -16.13 2.60
N ASN A 285 -7.44 -15.64 1.53
CA ASN A 285 -6.95 -15.79 0.16
C ASN A 285 -5.69 -14.98 -0.13
N GLY A 286 -5.43 -13.92 0.65
CA GLY A 286 -4.22 -13.12 0.55
C GLY A 286 -3.00 -13.70 1.29
N LEU A 287 -3.16 -14.74 2.11
CA LEU A 287 -2.06 -15.30 2.90
C LEU A 287 -1.03 -16.06 2.05
N SER A 288 0.22 -16.08 2.52
CA SER A 288 1.26 -16.92 1.93
C SER A 288 0.96 -18.40 2.11
N VAL A 289 1.35 -19.21 1.12
CA VAL A 289 1.14 -20.66 1.13
C VAL A 289 2.45 -21.39 1.39
N LEU A 290 2.48 -22.21 2.43
CA LEU A 290 3.66 -22.95 2.86
C LEU A 290 4.27 -23.77 1.71
N GLY A 291 5.57 -23.55 1.44
CA GLY A 291 6.32 -24.25 0.40
C GLY A 291 5.87 -23.95 -1.03
N LYS A 292 5.10 -22.87 -1.26
CA LYS A 292 4.53 -22.54 -2.57
C LYS A 292 4.57 -21.06 -2.94
N VAL A 293 4.06 -20.17 -2.08
CA VAL A 293 3.76 -18.78 -2.46
C VAL A 293 4.16 -17.80 -1.35
N GLY A 294 4.60 -16.61 -1.75
CA GLY A 294 4.91 -15.50 -0.84
C GLY A 294 6.09 -15.79 0.09
N THR A 295 6.03 -15.23 1.29
CA THR A 295 7.11 -15.33 2.30
C THR A 295 7.33 -16.74 2.85
N LEU A 296 6.47 -17.69 2.50
CA LEU A 296 6.61 -19.11 2.87
C LEU A 296 7.03 -20.01 1.70
N ARG A 297 7.31 -19.46 0.51
CA ARG A 297 7.56 -20.27 -0.71
C ARG A 297 8.69 -21.30 -0.56
N ASP A 298 9.73 -20.98 0.21
CA ASP A 298 10.91 -21.82 0.42
C ASP A 298 10.94 -22.48 1.82
N VAL A 299 9.82 -22.45 2.55
CA VAL A 299 9.74 -22.90 3.96
C VAL A 299 9.06 -24.25 4.06
N LEU A 300 9.71 -25.23 4.74
CA LEU A 300 9.17 -26.56 5.05
C LEU A 300 8.54 -27.27 3.83
N MET A 301 9.18 -27.17 2.66
CA MET A 301 8.65 -27.63 1.38
C MET A 301 8.29 -29.12 1.33
N ASP A 302 8.98 -29.96 2.11
CA ASP A 302 8.75 -31.41 2.16
C ASP A 302 7.79 -31.84 3.29
N SER A 303 7.20 -30.88 4.01
CA SER A 303 6.29 -31.19 5.12
C SER A 303 4.89 -31.59 4.62
N PRO A 304 4.12 -32.37 5.39
CA PRO A 304 2.71 -32.66 5.07
C PRO A 304 1.79 -31.43 5.00
N ALA A 305 2.25 -30.28 5.50
CA ALA A 305 1.52 -29.01 5.50
C ALA A 305 1.81 -28.15 4.25
N ALA A 306 2.84 -28.50 3.45
CA ALA A 306 3.17 -27.76 2.24
C ALA A 306 1.97 -27.74 1.27
N GLY A 307 1.66 -26.57 0.73
CA GLY A 307 0.48 -26.33 -0.12
C GLY A 307 -0.87 -26.37 0.60
N ARG A 308 -0.89 -26.51 1.94
CA ARG A 308 -2.12 -26.63 2.73
C ARG A 308 -2.22 -25.60 3.86
N MET A 309 -1.09 -25.11 4.35
CA MET A 309 -1.04 -24.07 5.36
C MET A 309 -0.93 -22.69 4.72
N TYR A 310 -1.90 -21.84 5.07
CA TYR A 310 -1.98 -20.43 4.71
C TYR A 310 -1.68 -19.63 5.98
N ALA A 311 -0.70 -18.73 5.93
CA ALA A 311 -0.31 -17.98 7.11
C ALA A 311 0.32 -16.63 6.75
N LYS A 312 0.30 -15.71 7.71
CA LYS A 312 1.03 -14.46 7.63
C LYS A 312 2.30 -14.61 8.47
N THR A 313 3.46 -14.45 7.86
CA THR A 313 4.72 -14.42 8.59
C THR A 313 4.96 -13.04 9.23
N GLY A 314 5.68 -13.03 10.35
CA GLY A 314 6.32 -11.83 10.88
C GLY A 314 7.68 -12.15 11.48
N THR A 315 8.66 -11.27 11.25
CA THR A 315 10.02 -11.41 11.79
C THR A 315 10.60 -10.04 12.07
N LEU A 316 11.10 -9.85 13.28
CA LEU A 316 11.99 -8.76 13.67
C LEU A 316 13.11 -9.37 14.52
N THR A 317 14.14 -8.59 14.86
CA THR A 317 15.12 -9.03 15.86
C THR A 317 14.41 -9.45 17.16
N ASP A 318 14.65 -10.69 17.60
CA ASP A 318 14.05 -11.34 18.76
C ASP A 318 12.52 -11.56 18.70
N VAL A 319 11.88 -11.40 17.54
CA VAL A 319 10.44 -11.60 17.37
C VAL A 319 10.17 -12.49 16.16
N LYS A 320 9.43 -13.58 16.36
CA LYS A 320 8.95 -14.45 15.29
C LYS A 320 7.47 -14.74 15.47
N THR A 321 6.69 -14.49 14.43
CA THR A 321 5.25 -14.76 14.39
C THR A 321 4.90 -15.47 13.08
N LEU A 322 3.81 -16.24 13.12
CA LEU A 322 3.24 -16.99 12.00
C LEU A 322 1.72 -17.09 12.18
#